data_AF-B9CN56-F1
#
_entry.id   AF-B9CN56-F1
#
_cell.length_a   1.000
_cell.length_b   1.000
_cell.length_c   1.000
_cell.angle_alpha   90.00
_cell.angle_beta   90.00
_cell.angle_gamma   90.00
#
_symmetry.space_group_name_H-M   'P 1'
#
loop_
_entity.id
_entity.type
_entity.pdbx_description
1 polymer ?
#
loop_
_entity_poly.entity_id
_entity_poly.type
_entity_poly.pdbx_seq_one_letter_code
_entity_poly.pdbx_strand_id
1 'polypeptide(L)'
;MSGHTTPEERHKVAERLRNLTPSKHVHPDYTPWYTDICGAIGGEKDSWLGISALAERLANLIDPTCELDLDFCMEYIVCQSCGYELPHGTHLDETKYCPNCGSRVVVSKDE
;
A
#
# COMPACT_ATOMS: atom_id res chain seq x y z
N MET A 1 -11.74 23.29 -4.19
CA MET A 1 -10.51 22.71 -3.61
C MET A 1 -10.63 21.21 -3.79
N SER A 2 -9.99 20.64 -4.81
CA SER A 2 -10.12 19.21 -5.10
C SER A 2 -9.29 18.45 -4.07
N GLY A 3 -9.96 17.72 -3.18
CA GLY A 3 -9.34 16.99 -2.06
C GLY A 3 -8.62 15.73 -2.52
N HIS A 4 -7.64 15.87 -3.41
CA HIS A 4 -6.78 14.75 -3.81
C HIS A 4 -5.55 14.72 -2.91
N THR A 5 -5.49 13.70 -2.05
CA THR A 5 -4.31 13.35 -1.26
C THR A 5 -3.18 12.94 -2.20
N THR A 6 -1.98 13.52 -2.06
CA THR A 6 -0.83 13.17 -2.93
C THR A 6 -0.27 11.77 -2.59
N PRO A 7 0.46 11.10 -3.50
CA PRO A 7 1.15 9.85 -3.20
C PRO A 7 2.04 9.92 -1.95
N GLU A 8 2.74 11.03 -1.74
CA GLU A 8 3.61 11.25 -0.56
C GLU A 8 2.79 11.38 0.72
N GLU A 9 1.63 12.02 0.67
CA GLU A 9 0.72 12.10 1.82
C GLU A 9 0.15 10.73 2.17
N ARG A 10 -0.24 9.93 1.16
CA ARG A 10 -0.66 8.53 1.35
C ARG A 10 0.45 7.71 1.99
N HIS A 11 1.69 7.86 1.54
CA HIS A 11 2.85 7.19 2.11
C HIS A 11 3.03 7.54 3.60
N LYS A 12 2.98 8.82 3.97
CA LYS A 12 3.07 9.26 5.37
C LYS A 12 1.93 8.70 6.23
N VAL A 13 0.72 8.60 5.69
CA VAL A 13 -0.40 7.95 6.39
C VAL A 13 -0.11 6.47 6.63
N ALA A 14 0.35 5.77 5.60
CA ALA A 14 0.70 4.35 5.69
C ALA A 14 1.83 4.09 6.68
N GLU A 15 2.87 4.94 6.73
CA GLU A 15 3.93 4.85 7.75
C GLU A 15 3.40 5.02 9.17
N ARG A 16 2.47 5.96 9.41
CA ARG A 16 1.85 6.12 10.73
C ARG A 16 1.02 4.89 11.13
N LEU A 17 0.33 4.28 10.16
CA LEU A 17 -0.42 3.05 10.39
C LEU A 17 0.49 1.87 10.72
N ARG A 18 1.60 1.70 10.01
CA ARG A 18 2.60 0.64 10.27
C ARG A 18 3.29 0.80 11.63
N ASN A 19 3.43 2.04 12.11
CA ASN A 19 4.02 2.35 13.42
C ASN A 19 2.97 2.53 14.53
N LEU A 20 1.71 2.16 14.28
CA LEU A 20 0.64 2.30 15.26
C LEU A 20 0.91 1.39 16.46
N THR A 21 0.90 1.97 17.66
CA THR A 21 0.91 1.21 18.93
C THR A 21 -0.51 1.20 19.51
N PRO A 22 -1.24 0.08 19.45
CA PRO A 22 -2.61 0.03 19.97
C PRO A 22 -2.66 0.31 21.48
N SER A 23 -3.70 1.02 21.90
CA SER A 23 -3.99 1.18 23.34
C SER A 23 -4.32 -0.18 23.96
N LYS A 24 -3.85 -0.41 25.19
CA LYS A 24 -4.17 -1.63 25.97
C LYS A 24 -5.61 -1.67 26.49
N HIS A 25 -6.35 -0.57 26.36
CA HIS A 25 -7.72 -0.48 26.84
C HIS A 25 -8.69 -1.03 25.79
N VAL A 26 -9.39 -2.12 26.14
CA VAL A 26 -10.40 -2.74 25.29
C VAL A 26 -11.78 -2.21 25.71
N HIS A 27 -12.40 -1.41 24.85
CA HIS A 27 -13.79 -0.97 25.02
C HIS A 27 -14.75 -2.14 24.71
N PRO A 28 -15.88 -2.33 25.40
CA PRO A 28 -16.80 -3.43 25.11
C PRO A 28 -17.32 -3.45 23.65
N ASP A 29 -17.57 -2.29 23.07
CA ASP A 29 -18.01 -2.17 21.65
C ASP A 29 -16.88 -2.28 20.61
N TYR A 30 -15.65 -2.55 21.06
CA TYR A 30 -14.49 -2.66 20.18
C TYR A 30 -14.58 -3.87 19.23
N THR A 31 -15.09 -5.00 19.72
CA THR A 31 -15.07 -6.27 18.98
C THR A 31 -16.01 -6.29 17.76
N PRO A 32 -17.27 -5.80 17.87
CA PRO A 32 -18.16 -5.70 16.71
C PRO A 32 -17.59 -4.80 15.61
N TRP A 33 -17.16 -3.58 15.93
CA TRP A 33 -16.63 -2.63 14.94
C TRP A 33 -15.36 -3.13 14.26
N TYR A 34 -14.45 -3.73 15.02
CA TYR A 34 -13.26 -4.36 14.46
C TYR A 34 -13.63 -5.44 13.44
N THR A 35 -14.64 -6.25 13.74
CA THR A 35 -15.08 -7.34 12.84
C THR A 35 -15.70 -6.79 11.56
N ASP A 36 -16.57 -5.79 11.65
CA ASP A 36 -17.22 -5.17 10.49
C ASP A 36 -16.20 -4.50 9.55
N ILE A 37 -15.23 -3.77 10.12
CA ILE A 37 -14.18 -3.10 9.34
C ILE A 37 -13.29 -4.14 8.64
N CYS A 38 -12.86 -5.20 9.35
CA CYS A 38 -12.07 -6.28 8.77
C CYS A 38 -12.81 -6.97 7.61
N GLY A 39 -14.11 -7.20 7.76
CA GLY A 39 -14.96 -7.74 6.70
C GLY A 39 -15.02 -6.82 5.48
N ALA A 40 -15.15 -5.51 5.68
CA ALA A 40 -15.26 -4.54 4.59
C ALA A 40 -13.97 -4.40 3.76
N ILE A 41 -12.79 -4.49 4.38
CA ILE A 41 -11.49 -4.30 3.71
C ILE A 41 -10.91 -5.60 3.11
N GLY A 42 -11.61 -6.72 3.26
CA GLY A 42 -11.21 -8.03 2.71
C GLY A 42 -9.97 -8.61 3.37
N GLY A 43 -9.96 -8.71 4.71
CA GLY A 43 -8.92 -9.42 5.48
C GLY A 43 -9.51 -10.49 6.40
N GLU A 44 -8.78 -11.58 6.62
CA GLU A 44 -9.12 -12.50 7.71
C GLU A 44 -8.87 -11.83 9.06
N LYS A 45 -9.72 -12.16 10.04
CA LYS A 45 -9.55 -11.70 11.41
C LYS A 45 -8.30 -12.33 11.99
N ASP A 46 -7.19 -11.59 11.97
CA ASP A 46 -6.02 -12.01 12.75
C ASP A 46 -6.34 -11.80 14.24
N SER A 47 -6.46 -12.92 14.95
CA SER A 47 -6.84 -12.94 16.37
C SER A 47 -5.65 -12.59 17.28
N TRP A 48 -4.42 -12.64 16.76
CA TRP A 48 -3.18 -12.44 17.49
C TRP A 48 -2.64 -11.01 17.34
N LEU A 49 -2.73 -10.43 16.15
CA LEU A 49 -2.22 -9.10 15.80
C LEU A 49 -3.28 -8.00 15.94
N GLY A 50 -4.58 -8.32 15.90
CA GLY A 50 -5.66 -7.37 16.23
C GLY A 50 -5.64 -6.07 15.41
N ILE A 51 -5.75 -4.90 16.07
CA ILE A 51 -5.64 -3.56 15.42
C ILE A 51 -4.38 -3.46 14.55
N SER A 52 -3.26 -4.07 14.96
CA SER A 52 -2.01 -3.92 14.21
C SER A 52 -2.12 -4.52 12.81
N ALA A 53 -2.74 -5.70 12.68
CA ALA A 53 -3.00 -6.31 11.36
C ALA A 53 -3.98 -5.48 10.52
N LEU A 54 -5.01 -4.92 11.15
CA LEU A 54 -5.93 -4.00 10.48
C LEU A 54 -5.19 -2.74 9.98
N ALA A 55 -4.34 -2.14 10.80
CA ALA A 55 -3.57 -0.96 10.44
C ALA A 55 -2.59 -1.25 9.30
N GLU A 56 -1.93 -2.41 9.32
CA GLU A 56 -1.06 -2.86 8.24
C GLU A 56 -1.83 -3.07 6.92
N ARG A 57 -3.00 -3.69 6.98
CA ARG A 57 -3.86 -3.87 5.81
C ARG A 57 -4.29 -2.52 5.22
N LEU A 58 -4.72 -1.59 6.07
CA LEU A 58 -5.06 -0.23 5.65
C LEU A 58 -3.86 0.49 5.03
N ALA A 59 -2.67 0.34 5.61
CA ALA A 59 -1.45 0.92 5.07
C ALA A 59 -1.17 0.43 3.64
N ASN A 60 -1.38 -0.86 3.36
CA ASN A 60 -1.18 -1.44 2.03
C ASN A 60 -2.26 -1.02 1.02
N LEU A 61 -3.48 -0.74 1.47
CA LEU A 61 -4.55 -0.19 0.62
C LEU A 61 -4.32 1.30 0.29
N ILE A 62 -3.74 2.05 1.23
CA ILE A 62 -3.51 3.50 1.09
C ILE A 62 -2.22 3.78 0.29
N ASP A 63 -1.14 3.07 0.57
CA ASP A 63 0.16 3.16 -0.10
C ASP A 63 0.50 1.80 -0.75
N PRO A 64 -0.20 1.42 -1.83
CA PRO A 64 0.08 0.18 -2.53
C PRO A 64 1.47 0.25 -3.17
N THR A 65 2.23 -0.85 -3.06
CA THR A 65 3.51 -1.00 -3.72
C THR A 65 3.37 -1.81 -5.00
N CYS A 66 4.24 -1.55 -5.96
CA CYS A 66 4.31 -2.26 -7.21
C CYS A 66 5.76 -2.61 -7.52
N GLU A 67 6.04 -3.88 -7.74
CA GLU A 67 7.28 -4.32 -8.37
C GLU A 67 7.21 -4.05 -9.86
N LEU A 68 8.37 -3.82 -10.46
CA LEU A 68 8.50 -3.62 -11.90
C LEU A 68 9.19 -4.84 -12.48
N ASP A 69 8.54 -5.46 -13.45
CA ASP A 69 9.13 -6.56 -14.19
C ASP A 69 9.99 -5.96 -15.32
N LEU A 70 11.30 -6.18 -15.22
CA LEU A 70 12.23 -5.88 -16.29
C LEU A 70 12.24 -7.11 -17.20
N ASP A 71 11.36 -7.14 -18.19
CA ASP A 71 11.46 -8.15 -19.21
C ASP A 71 12.78 -7.93 -19.97
N PHE A 72 13.73 -8.84 -19.79
CA PHE A 72 15.05 -8.83 -20.45
C PHE A 72 14.96 -8.75 -21.98
N CYS A 73 13.78 -8.96 -22.55
CA CYS A 73 13.53 -8.90 -23.98
C CYS A 73 12.71 -7.68 -24.44
N MET A 74 12.21 -6.79 -23.56
CA MET A 74 11.30 -5.71 -23.95
C MET A 74 11.66 -4.34 -23.38
N GLU A 75 11.49 -3.32 -24.23
CA GLU A 75 11.94 -1.94 -24.06
C GLU A 75 11.07 -1.14 -23.05
N TYR A 76 10.02 -1.74 -22.49
CA TYR A 76 9.00 -1.09 -21.64
C TYR A 76 8.83 -1.80 -20.30
N ILE A 77 8.35 -1.05 -19.29
CA ILE A 77 8.23 -1.51 -17.91
C ILE A 77 6.76 -1.53 -17.51
N VAL A 78 6.26 -2.63 -16.93
CA VAL A 78 4.84 -2.78 -16.60
C VAL A 78 4.60 -2.66 -15.10
N CYS A 79 3.65 -1.81 -14.72
CA CYS A 79 3.15 -1.73 -13.35
C CYS A 79 2.31 -2.98 -13.03
N GLN A 80 2.86 -3.94 -12.29
CA GLN A 80 2.16 -5.14 -11.81
C GLN A 80 0.86 -4.86 -11.03
N SER A 81 0.73 -3.68 -10.42
CA SER A 81 -0.48 -3.31 -9.68
C SER A 81 -1.66 -2.91 -10.57
N CYS A 82 -1.43 -2.37 -11.78
CA CYS A 82 -2.52 -1.85 -12.63
C CYS A 82 -2.39 -2.17 -14.13
N GLY A 83 -1.31 -2.82 -14.55
CA GLY A 83 -1.01 -3.15 -15.95
C GLY A 83 -0.53 -1.99 -16.80
N TYR A 84 -0.28 -0.80 -16.24
CA TYR A 84 0.17 0.35 -17.02
C TYR A 84 1.61 0.17 -17.50
N GLU A 85 1.83 0.35 -18.80
CA GLU A 85 3.14 0.33 -19.45
C GLU A 85 3.79 1.71 -19.35
N LEU A 86 4.91 1.80 -18.62
CA LEU A 86 5.68 3.02 -18.52
C LEU A 86 6.45 3.27 -19.84
N PRO A 87 6.59 4.54 -20.26
CA PRO A 87 7.27 4.89 -21.51
C PRO A 87 8.72 4.37 -21.58
N HIS A 88 9.18 4.10 -22.81
CA HIS A 88 10.58 3.78 -23.08
C HIS A 88 11.53 4.85 -22.54
N GLY A 89 12.63 4.42 -21.93
CA GLY A 89 13.63 5.32 -21.32
C GLY A 89 13.23 5.88 -19.95
N THR A 90 12.20 5.33 -19.30
CA THR A 90 11.87 5.70 -17.93
C THR A 90 13.01 5.33 -16.97
N HIS A 91 13.59 6.34 -16.34
CA HIS A 91 14.61 6.20 -15.30
C HIS A 91 13.96 5.73 -13.99
N LEU A 92 14.22 4.48 -13.58
CA LEU A 92 13.63 3.86 -12.39
C LEU A 92 14.14 4.47 -11.08
N ASP A 93 15.34 5.02 -11.10
CA ASP A 93 15.92 5.80 -10.02
C ASP A 93 15.15 7.11 -9.76
N GLU A 94 14.47 7.64 -10.78
CA GLU A 94 13.67 8.86 -10.68
C GLU A 94 12.17 8.58 -10.48
N THR A 95 11.68 7.46 -11.01
CA THR A 95 10.25 7.11 -11.02
C THR A 95 9.85 6.40 -9.73
N LYS A 96 9.48 7.19 -8.71
CA LYS A 96 9.08 6.67 -7.39
C LYS A 96 7.65 6.14 -7.32
N TYR A 97 6.76 6.59 -8.21
CA TYR A 97 5.34 6.20 -8.22
C TYR A 97 4.85 5.96 -9.65
N CYS A 98 3.94 5.01 -9.83
CA CYS A 98 3.25 4.79 -11.10
C CYS A 98 2.40 6.02 -11.46
N PRO A 99 2.53 6.60 -12.66
CA PRO A 99 1.75 7.77 -13.05
C PRO A 99 0.25 7.48 -13.22
N ASN A 100 -0.12 6.22 -13.46
CA ASN A 100 -1.51 5.83 -13.69
C ASN A 100 -2.28 5.55 -12.39
N CYS A 101 -1.77 4.66 -11.52
CA CYS A 101 -2.45 4.29 -10.27
C CYS A 101 -1.85 4.93 -9.01
N GLY A 102 -0.67 5.53 -9.11
CA GLY A 102 0.05 6.12 -7.98
C GLY A 102 0.65 5.09 -7.01
N SER A 103 0.66 3.80 -7.35
CA SER A 103 1.37 2.78 -6.55
C SER A 103 2.86 3.11 -6.51
N ARG A 104 3.47 2.95 -5.33
CA ARG A 104 4.89 3.21 -5.13
C ARG A 104 5.71 2.11 -5.80
N VAL A 105 6.65 2.53 -6.64
CA VAL A 105 7.57 1.61 -7.31
C VAL A 105 8.58 1.11 -6.28
N VAL A 106 8.71 -0.21 -6.19
CA VAL A 106 9.77 -0.88 -5.42
C VAL A 106 10.61 -1.70 -6.38
N VAL A 107 11.92 -1.47 -6.37
CA VAL A 107 12.88 -2.26 -7.16
C VAL A 107 13.42 -3.33 -6.23
N SER A 108 13.18 -4.59 -6.55
CA SER A 108 13.88 -5.72 -5.94
C SER A 108 15.35 -5.60 -6.30
N LYS A 109 16.19 -5.23 -5.33
CA LYS A 109 17.63 -5.43 -5.49
C LYS A 109 17.87 -6.91 -5.27
N ASP A 110 18.14 -7.64 -6.34
CA ASP A 110 18.81 -8.94 -6.20
C ASP A 110 20.16 -8.68 -5.52
N GLU A 111 20.39 -9.34 -4.38
CA GLU A 111 21.66 -9.30 -3.61
C GLU A 111 22.83 -9.95 -4.36
#